data_AF-A0A2J2H7Q7-F1
#
_entry.id   AF-A0A2J2H7Q7-F1
#
_cell.length_a   1.000
_cell.length_b   1.000
_cell.length_c   1.000
_cell.angle_alpha   90.00
_cell.angle_beta   90.00
_cell.angle_gamma   90.00
#
_symmetry.space_group_name_H-M   'P 1'
#
loop_
_entity.id
_entity.type
_entity.pdbx_description
1 polymer ?
#
loop_
_entity_poly.entity_id
_entity_poly.type
_entity_poly.pdbx_seq_one_letter_code
_entity_poly.pdbx_strand_id
1 'polypeptide(L)'
;MKTVKKVKTAASVFELPQRLGVLQYVEYERLERMREPPQPALVRADPVEELLKEWPELEAFGVEWVRKWLDLRERLIEIAKTLRRFPWMVEVVKQRPMSILHPYMIEVYIAKDGSEACLSLNPPKAYCAQNGAVKEVRLELEFKRYETYEDKIREVYRPKGLLAFAAAAREYVRML
;
A
#
# COMPACT_ATOMS: atom_id res chain seq x y z
N MET A 1 45.22 3.63 -28.55
CA MET A 1 46.41 4.08 -27.78
C MET A 1 46.14 5.47 -27.23
N LYS A 2 45.96 5.63 -25.90
CA LYS A 2 45.86 6.95 -25.26
C LYS A 2 47.09 7.14 -24.37
N THR A 3 47.84 8.20 -24.64
CA THR A 3 49.08 8.58 -23.94
C THR A 3 48.80 9.03 -22.51
N VAL A 4 49.41 8.35 -21.53
CA VAL A 4 49.38 8.71 -20.11
C VAL A 4 50.31 9.92 -19.87
N LYS A 5 49.76 11.03 -19.37
CA LYS A 5 50.57 12.17 -18.92
C LYS A 5 51.00 11.95 -17.46
N LYS A 6 52.29 11.72 -17.24
CA LYS A 6 52.91 11.69 -15.90
C LYS A 6 53.08 13.13 -15.40
N VAL A 7 52.48 13.45 -14.26
CA VAL A 7 52.74 14.71 -13.53
C VAL A 7 53.54 14.36 -12.28
N LYS A 8 54.72 14.96 -12.11
CA LYS A 8 55.59 14.77 -10.94
C LYS A 8 55.44 15.97 -10.02
N THR A 9 54.93 15.75 -8.80
CA THR A 9 54.86 16.78 -7.74
C THR A 9 55.64 16.27 -6.54
N ALA A 10 56.60 17.06 -6.06
CA ALA A 10 57.37 16.75 -4.85
C ALA A 10 56.57 17.20 -3.61
N ALA A 11 56.37 16.31 -2.65
CA ALA A 11 55.79 16.64 -1.36
C ALA A 11 56.80 16.32 -0.25
N SER A 12 57.06 17.28 0.63
CA SER A 12 57.87 17.09 1.84
C SER A 12 57.02 16.41 2.91
N VAL A 13 57.34 15.17 3.25
CA VAL A 13 56.72 14.46 4.38
C VAL A 13 57.55 14.70 5.64
N PHE A 14 56.82 15.04 6.70
CA PHE A 14 57.23 15.39 8.04
C PHE A 14 58.23 14.39 8.68
N GLU A 15 59.24 14.94 9.36
CA GLU A 15 60.04 14.39 10.47
C GLU A 15 60.73 13.01 10.34
N LEU A 16 62.01 12.99 9.96
CA LEU A 16 62.98 11.94 10.34
C LEU A 16 64.36 12.57 10.66
N PRO A 17 65.14 12.03 11.63
CA PRO A 17 66.41 12.62 12.05
C PRO A 17 67.48 12.57 10.95
N GLN A 18 68.18 13.68 10.75
CA GLN A 18 69.17 13.91 9.67
C GLN A 18 70.51 13.14 9.82
N ARG A 19 70.48 11.84 10.15
CA ARG A 19 71.72 11.04 10.24
C ARG A 19 71.61 9.74 9.47
N LEU A 20 71.65 9.85 8.15
CA LEU A 20 72.36 8.99 7.19
C LEU A 20 71.87 9.35 5.79
N GLY A 21 72.79 9.79 4.93
CA GLY A 21 72.52 10.34 3.61
C GLY A 21 72.04 9.30 2.60
N VAL A 22 70.79 8.87 2.72
CA VAL A 22 70.11 8.05 1.72
C VAL A 22 68.80 8.75 1.37
N LEU A 23 68.76 9.37 0.19
CA LEU A 23 67.51 9.88 -0.39
C LEU A 23 66.67 8.66 -0.78
N GLN A 24 65.70 8.29 0.05
CA GLN A 24 64.78 7.21 -0.25
C GLN A 24 63.71 7.73 -1.21
N TYR A 25 63.91 7.50 -2.51
CA TYR A 25 62.86 7.66 -3.51
C TYR A 25 61.84 6.55 -3.32
N VAL A 26 60.71 6.87 -2.66
CA VAL A 26 59.56 5.97 -2.60
C VAL A 26 58.63 6.33 -3.76
N GLU A 27 58.65 5.51 -4.81
CA GLU A 27 57.71 5.63 -5.93
C GLU A 27 56.40 4.93 -5.51
N TYR A 28 55.41 5.72 -5.08
CA TYR A 28 54.06 5.21 -4.81
C TYR A 28 53.26 5.22 -6.12
N GLU A 29 52.94 4.04 -6.65
CA GLU A 29 51.87 3.92 -7.64
C GLU A 29 50.53 4.10 -6.92
N ARG A 30 49.93 5.28 -7.06
CA ARG A 30 48.53 5.48 -6.72
C ARG A 30 47.73 4.64 -7.71
N LEU A 31 47.35 3.43 -7.31
CA LEU A 31 46.21 2.74 -7.88
C LEU A 31 45.00 3.66 -7.62
N GLU A 32 44.70 4.54 -8.58
CA GLU A 32 43.35 5.04 -8.74
C GLU A 32 42.52 3.79 -9.04
N ARG A 33 42.07 3.12 -7.97
CA ARG A 33 40.95 2.20 -8.05
C ARG A 33 39.83 3.10 -8.51
N MET A 34 39.63 3.18 -9.84
CA MET A 34 38.41 3.71 -10.40
C MET A 34 37.33 3.01 -9.60
N ARG A 35 36.66 3.76 -8.72
CA ARG A 35 35.44 3.26 -8.12
C ARG A 35 34.58 3.01 -9.33
N GLU A 36 34.48 1.75 -9.73
CA GLU A 36 33.39 1.29 -10.55
C GLU A 36 32.15 1.99 -9.95
N PRO A 37 31.40 2.78 -10.74
CA PRO A 37 30.22 3.42 -10.20
C PRO A 37 29.46 2.31 -9.49
N PRO A 38 29.09 2.48 -8.21
CA PRO A 38 28.41 1.40 -7.49
C PRO A 38 27.30 0.95 -8.42
N GLN A 39 27.34 -0.33 -8.82
CA GLN A 39 26.34 -0.90 -9.73
C GLN A 39 25.02 -0.35 -9.25
N PRO A 40 24.20 0.32 -10.10
CA PRO A 40 22.99 0.99 -9.63
C PRO A 40 22.28 -0.04 -8.78
N ALA A 41 22.28 0.18 -7.46
CA ALA A 41 21.67 -0.74 -6.53
C ALA A 41 20.28 -0.89 -7.11
N LEU A 42 19.94 -2.11 -7.54
CA LEU A 42 18.65 -2.42 -8.14
C LEU A 42 17.65 -1.66 -7.27
N VAL A 43 17.10 -0.56 -7.78
CA VAL A 43 16.29 0.33 -6.95
C VAL A 43 15.05 -0.51 -6.76
N ARG A 44 15.02 -1.28 -5.67
CA ARG A 44 13.83 -2.02 -5.26
C ARG A 44 12.78 -0.94 -5.20
N ALA A 45 11.79 -1.03 -6.09
CA ALA A 45 10.74 -0.04 -6.14
C ALA A 45 10.15 0.07 -4.73
N ASP A 46 9.72 1.28 -4.34
CA ASP A 46 9.11 1.47 -3.04
C ASP A 46 7.96 0.44 -2.92
N PRO A 47 7.89 -0.39 -1.87
CA PRO A 47 6.82 -1.37 -1.72
C PRO A 47 5.41 -0.77 -1.86
N VAL A 48 5.26 0.52 -1.54
CA VAL A 48 4.03 1.29 -1.78
C VAL A 48 3.75 1.46 -3.28
N GLU A 49 4.75 1.86 -4.05
CA GLU A 49 4.63 2.07 -5.50
C GLU A 49 4.30 0.75 -6.22
N GLU A 50 4.94 -0.36 -5.83
CA GLU A 50 4.62 -1.68 -6.37
C GLU A 50 3.17 -2.08 -6.06
N LEU A 51 2.72 -1.87 -4.82
CA LEU A 51 1.36 -2.19 -4.41
C LEU A 51 0.33 -1.33 -5.16
N LEU A 52 0.57 -0.03 -5.29
CA LEU A 52 -0.32 0.88 -6.01
C LEU A 52 -0.34 0.62 -7.53
N LYS A 53 0.76 0.12 -8.10
CA LYS A 53 0.80 -0.30 -9.50
C LYS A 53 -0.10 -1.51 -9.76
N GLU A 54 -0.17 -2.45 -8.82
CA GLU A 54 -1.07 -3.61 -8.91
C GLU A 54 -2.53 -3.25 -8.54
N TRP A 55 -2.69 -2.32 -7.59
CA TRP A 55 -3.96 -1.95 -6.95
C TRP A 55 -4.16 -0.43 -6.94
N PRO A 56 -4.38 0.20 -8.12
CA PRO A 56 -4.60 1.64 -8.22
C PRO A 56 -5.84 2.11 -7.44
N GLU A 57 -6.78 1.22 -7.13
CA GLU A 57 -7.96 1.53 -6.31
C GLU A 57 -7.60 2.02 -4.90
N LEU A 58 -6.43 1.62 -4.37
CA LEU A 58 -5.95 2.05 -3.06
C LEU A 58 -5.48 3.51 -3.04
N GLU A 59 -5.23 4.10 -4.21
CA GLU A 59 -4.86 5.52 -4.31
C GLU A 59 -5.99 6.43 -3.79
N ALA A 60 -7.24 5.97 -3.83
CA ALA A 60 -8.38 6.69 -3.28
C ALA A 60 -8.28 6.97 -1.77
N PHE A 61 -7.49 6.19 -1.02
CA PHE A 61 -7.23 6.44 0.39
C PHE A 61 -6.07 7.41 0.64
N GLY A 62 -5.27 7.69 -0.41
CA GLY A 62 -4.05 8.47 -0.35
C GLY A 62 -2.80 7.62 -0.10
N VAL A 63 -1.69 7.98 -0.76
CA VAL A 63 -0.41 7.27 -0.68
C VAL A 63 0.10 7.15 0.76
N GLU A 64 -0.04 8.21 1.56
CA GLU A 64 0.38 8.21 2.98
C GLU A 64 -0.42 7.23 3.83
N TRP A 65 -1.70 7.03 3.51
CA TRP A 65 -2.53 6.04 4.20
C TRP A 65 -2.06 4.62 3.85
N VAL A 66 -1.77 4.36 2.58
CA VAL A 66 -1.23 3.07 2.14
C VAL A 66 0.13 2.80 2.79
N ARG A 67 1.01 3.80 2.81
CA ARG A 67 2.33 3.74 3.46
C ARG A 67 2.22 3.41 4.94
N LYS A 68 1.25 4.02 5.63
CA LYS A 68 1.00 3.78 7.06
C LYS A 68 0.57 2.35 7.38
N TRP A 69 -0.18 1.70 6.49
CA TRP A 69 -0.80 0.38 6.72
C TRP A 69 -0.19 -0.75 5.88
N LEU A 70 1.04 -0.58 5.38
CA LEU A 70 1.72 -1.60 4.57
C LEU A 70 1.91 -2.93 5.31
N ASP A 71 2.01 -2.91 6.63
CA ASP A 71 2.06 -4.11 7.48
C ASP A 71 0.80 -4.97 7.35
N LEU A 72 -0.34 -4.35 7.02
CA LEU A 72 -1.61 -5.00 6.74
C LEU A 72 -1.82 -5.25 5.23
N ARG A 73 -0.74 -5.56 4.49
CA ARG A 73 -0.76 -5.74 3.02
C ARG A 73 -1.90 -6.63 2.52
N GLU A 74 -2.13 -7.77 3.16
CA GLU A 74 -3.20 -8.69 2.75
C GLU A 74 -4.58 -8.05 2.87
N ARG A 75 -4.83 -7.32 3.96
CA ARG A 75 -6.08 -6.56 4.15
C ARG A 75 -6.25 -5.47 3.10
N LEU A 76 -5.18 -4.75 2.77
CA LEU A 76 -5.19 -3.76 1.70
C LEU A 76 -5.56 -4.39 0.35
N ILE A 77 -5.02 -5.56 0.05
CA ILE A 77 -5.34 -6.31 -1.18
C ILE A 77 -6.81 -6.75 -1.18
N GLU A 78 -7.35 -7.22 -0.07
CA GLU A 78 -8.78 -7.57 0.02
C GLU A 78 -9.70 -6.37 -0.21
N ILE A 79 -9.35 -5.21 0.36
CA ILE A 79 -10.05 -3.95 0.11
C ILE A 79 -9.98 -3.61 -1.38
N ALA A 80 -8.79 -3.63 -1.97
CA ALA A 80 -8.58 -3.29 -3.37
C ALA A 80 -9.38 -4.20 -4.32
N LYS A 81 -9.38 -5.52 -4.09
CA LYS A 81 -10.19 -6.49 -4.84
C LYS A 81 -11.68 -6.15 -4.76
N THR A 82 -12.15 -5.76 -3.58
CA THR A 82 -13.55 -5.40 -3.36
C THR A 82 -13.91 -4.10 -4.07
N LEU A 83 -13.04 -3.09 -4.01
CA LEU A 83 -13.22 -1.82 -4.73
C LEU A 83 -13.19 -1.99 -6.25
N ARG A 84 -12.33 -2.88 -6.76
CA ARG A 84 -12.29 -3.23 -8.19
C ARG A 84 -13.60 -3.86 -8.64
N ARG A 85 -14.23 -4.70 -7.80
CA ARG A 85 -15.55 -5.29 -8.05
C ARG A 85 -16.67 -4.26 -7.99
N PHE A 86 -16.54 -3.25 -7.13
CA PHE A 86 -17.54 -2.19 -6.96
C PHE A 86 -16.91 -0.79 -7.13
N PRO A 87 -16.62 -0.35 -8.38
CA PRO A 87 -15.90 0.90 -8.62
C PRO A 87 -16.53 2.14 -7.99
N TRP A 88 -17.86 2.15 -7.81
CA TRP A 88 -18.58 3.26 -7.15
C TRP A 88 -18.11 3.50 -5.70
N MET A 89 -17.59 2.48 -5.01
CA MET A 89 -17.06 2.60 -3.65
C MET A 89 -15.80 3.47 -3.60
N VAL A 90 -15.01 3.47 -4.67
CA VAL A 90 -13.83 4.33 -4.81
C VAL A 90 -14.22 5.81 -4.73
N GLU A 91 -15.31 6.17 -5.38
CA GLU A 91 -15.82 7.56 -5.38
C GLU A 91 -16.34 7.98 -4.00
N VAL A 92 -16.93 7.06 -3.24
CA VAL A 92 -17.33 7.30 -1.84
C VAL A 92 -16.11 7.50 -0.94
N VAL A 93 -15.07 6.70 -1.13
CA VAL A 93 -13.82 6.77 -0.36
C VAL A 93 -13.10 8.10 -0.63
N LYS A 94 -13.00 8.53 -1.89
CA LYS A 94 -12.36 9.81 -2.28
C LYS A 94 -13.00 11.03 -1.64
N GLN A 95 -14.30 10.99 -1.39
CA GLN A 95 -15.05 12.11 -0.78
C GLN A 95 -14.85 12.22 0.74
N ARG A 96 -14.12 11.27 1.36
CA ARG A 96 -14.02 11.17 2.81
C ARG A 96 -12.57 11.34 3.27
N PRO A 97 -12.35 11.92 4.47
CA PRO A 97 -11.01 12.01 5.04
C PRO A 97 -10.55 10.62 5.51
N MET A 98 -9.81 9.90 4.66
CA MET A 98 -9.37 8.53 4.93
C MET A 98 -8.14 8.42 5.82
N SER A 99 -7.39 9.51 6.01
CA SER A 99 -6.07 9.52 6.69
C SER A 99 -6.07 8.93 8.11
N ILE A 100 -7.23 8.90 8.78
CA ILE A 100 -7.36 8.41 10.17
C ILE A 100 -7.97 7.00 10.22
N LEU A 101 -8.65 6.54 9.17
CA LEU A 101 -9.40 5.28 9.21
C LEU A 101 -8.46 4.07 9.25
N HIS A 102 -8.74 3.12 10.14
CA HIS A 102 -8.06 1.82 10.14
C HIS A 102 -8.62 0.92 9.03
N PRO A 103 -7.82 0.11 8.32
CA PRO A 103 -8.29 -0.80 7.26
C PRO A 103 -9.42 -1.79 7.66
N TYR A 104 -9.61 -2.05 8.96
CA TYR A 104 -10.66 -2.96 9.46
C TYR A 104 -11.98 -2.25 9.77
N MET A 105 -12.00 -0.92 9.77
CA MET A 105 -13.25 -0.14 9.85
C MET A 105 -14.00 -0.12 8.52
N ILE A 106 -13.32 -0.53 7.44
CA ILE A 106 -13.92 -0.68 6.12
C ILE A 106 -14.60 -2.04 6.09
N GLU A 107 -15.92 -2.02 6.13
CA GLU A 107 -16.75 -3.21 6.01
C GLU A 107 -17.55 -3.13 4.71
N VAL A 108 -17.64 -4.25 4.00
CA VAL A 108 -18.45 -4.36 2.79
C VAL A 108 -19.42 -5.51 2.96
N TYR A 109 -20.69 -5.22 2.70
CA TYR A 109 -21.78 -6.16 2.77
C TYR A 109 -22.39 -6.35 1.39
N ILE A 110 -22.52 -7.58 0.94
CA ILE A 110 -23.18 -7.92 -0.33
C ILE A 110 -24.47 -8.67 0.00
N ALA A 111 -25.58 -8.24 -0.59
CA ALA A 111 -26.81 -9.00 -0.49
C ALA A 111 -26.66 -10.36 -1.18
N LYS A 112 -27.13 -11.44 -0.56
CA LYS A 112 -26.97 -12.80 -1.11
C LYS A 112 -27.61 -12.98 -2.49
N ASP A 113 -28.68 -12.25 -2.76
CA ASP A 113 -29.37 -12.23 -4.06
C ASP A 113 -28.67 -11.35 -5.10
N GLY A 114 -27.58 -10.66 -4.72
CA GLY A 114 -26.82 -9.75 -5.57
C GLY A 114 -27.54 -8.43 -5.89
N SER A 115 -28.68 -8.16 -5.23
CA SER A 115 -29.52 -6.99 -5.52
C SER A 115 -28.88 -5.67 -5.09
N GLU A 116 -27.98 -5.71 -4.11
CA GLU A 116 -27.30 -4.55 -3.57
C GLU A 116 -25.93 -4.88 -2.97
N ALA A 117 -25.06 -3.88 -2.95
CA ALA A 117 -23.79 -3.91 -2.24
C ALA A 117 -23.66 -2.64 -1.41
N CYS A 118 -23.15 -2.78 -0.19
CA CYS A 118 -23.03 -1.70 0.77
C CYS A 118 -21.60 -1.56 1.29
N LEU A 119 -21.14 -0.31 1.41
CA LEU A 119 -19.88 0.08 2.02
C LEU A 119 -20.16 0.81 3.34
N SER A 120 -19.64 0.28 4.44
CA SER A 120 -19.66 0.91 5.75
C SER A 120 -18.25 1.31 6.14
N LEU A 121 -18.05 2.59 6.44
CA LEU A 121 -16.79 3.15 6.95
C LEU A 121 -16.88 3.54 8.43
N ASN A 122 -18.11 3.64 8.94
CA ASN A 122 -18.42 3.98 10.32
C ASN A 122 -19.82 3.46 10.66
N PRO A 123 -19.95 2.19 11.08
CA PRO A 123 -21.25 1.60 11.43
C PRO A 123 -22.05 2.47 12.42
N PRO A 124 -23.39 2.52 12.31
CA PRO A 124 -24.25 1.79 11.37
C PRO A 124 -24.47 2.51 10.03
N LYS A 125 -23.70 3.57 9.73
CA LYS A 125 -23.89 4.34 8.50
C LYS A 125 -23.17 3.68 7.33
N ALA A 126 -23.92 3.37 6.28
CA ALA A 126 -23.42 2.71 5.08
C ALA A 126 -23.90 3.41 3.81
N TYR A 127 -23.18 3.22 2.71
CA TYR A 127 -23.62 3.59 1.37
C TYR A 127 -24.01 2.32 0.66
N CYS A 128 -25.21 2.24 0.13
CA CYS A 128 -25.67 1.08 -0.61
C CYS A 128 -25.95 1.48 -2.05
N ALA A 129 -25.50 0.65 -2.98
CA ALA A 129 -25.83 0.76 -4.39
C ALA A 129 -26.94 -0.22 -4.74
N GLN A 130 -28.06 0.30 -5.25
CA GLN A 130 -29.18 -0.48 -5.74
C GLN A 130 -29.60 0.09 -7.10
N ASN A 131 -29.73 -0.76 -8.12
CA ASN A 131 -30.14 -0.35 -9.47
C ASN A 131 -29.34 0.83 -10.06
N GLY A 132 -28.04 0.90 -9.77
CA GLY A 132 -27.15 1.97 -10.25
C GLY A 132 -27.21 3.30 -9.47
N ALA A 133 -28.11 3.44 -8.49
CA ALA A 133 -28.14 4.58 -7.60
C ALA A 133 -27.41 4.27 -6.28
N VAL A 134 -26.47 5.13 -5.89
CA VAL A 134 -25.77 5.05 -4.59
C VAL A 134 -26.46 5.98 -3.60
N LYS A 135 -26.87 5.45 -2.44
CA LYS A 135 -27.51 6.21 -1.38
C LYS A 135 -26.89 5.92 -0.04
N GLU A 136 -26.81 6.94 0.80
CA GLU A 136 -26.48 6.78 2.20
C GLU A 136 -27.70 6.23 2.94
N VAL A 137 -27.51 5.16 3.70
CA VAL A 137 -28.53 4.50 4.50
C VAL A 137 -27.98 4.14 5.88
N ARG A 138 -28.89 3.99 6.84
CA ARG A 138 -28.57 3.36 8.12
C ARG A 138 -28.74 1.85 7.94
N LEU A 139 -27.67 1.08 8.06
CA LEU A 139 -27.64 -0.36 7.86
C LEU A 139 -27.45 -1.05 9.21
N GLU A 140 -28.55 -1.56 9.77
CA GLU A 140 -28.53 -2.31 11.04
C GLU A 140 -28.62 -3.80 10.75
N LEU A 141 -27.53 -4.51 11.04
CA LEU A 141 -27.36 -5.91 10.74
C LEU A 141 -27.16 -6.72 12.02
N GLU A 142 -27.75 -7.91 12.06
CA GLU A 142 -27.57 -8.89 13.12
C GLU A 142 -26.92 -10.15 12.55
N PHE A 143 -25.80 -10.55 13.14
CA PHE A 143 -25.12 -11.78 12.79
C PHE A 143 -26.06 -12.98 12.93
N LYS A 144 -25.98 -13.94 12.00
CA LYS A 144 -26.74 -15.19 12.05
C LYS A 144 -25.86 -16.41 12.06
N ARG A 145 -24.90 -16.52 11.15
CA ARG A 145 -24.11 -17.73 10.95
C ARG A 145 -22.90 -17.46 10.08
N TYR A 146 -21.99 -18.43 10.05
CA TYR A 146 -20.95 -18.55 9.05
C TYR A 146 -21.44 -19.42 7.90
N GLU A 147 -21.12 -19.04 6.66
CA GLU A 147 -21.46 -19.78 5.45
C GLU A 147 -20.33 -19.66 4.44
N THR A 148 -20.17 -20.66 3.58
CA THR A 148 -19.15 -20.60 2.52
C THR A 148 -19.63 -19.70 1.40
N TYR A 149 -18.86 -18.66 1.10
CA TYR A 149 -19.12 -17.72 0.01
C TYR A 149 -17.79 -17.42 -0.69
N GLU A 150 -17.74 -17.64 -2.02
CA GLU A 150 -16.53 -17.51 -2.83
C GLU A 150 -15.34 -18.29 -2.23
N ASP A 151 -15.58 -19.56 -1.90
CA ASP A 151 -14.60 -20.49 -1.33
C ASP A 151 -13.98 -20.08 0.02
N LYS A 152 -14.52 -19.04 0.66
CA LYS A 152 -14.15 -18.58 2.00
C LYS A 152 -15.32 -18.68 2.96
N ILE A 153 -15.04 -18.98 4.23
CA ILE A 153 -16.04 -18.89 5.29
C ILE A 153 -16.30 -17.40 5.57
N ARG A 154 -17.55 -16.96 5.41
CA ARG A 154 -17.98 -15.56 5.60
C ARG A 154 -19.11 -15.47 6.60
N GLU A 155 -19.17 -14.34 7.30
CA GLU A 155 -20.26 -14.00 8.21
C GLU A 155 -21.51 -13.59 7.42
N VAL A 156 -22.65 -14.19 7.77
CA VAL A 156 -23.96 -13.87 7.21
C VAL A 156 -24.77 -13.11 8.24
N TYR A 157 -25.33 -12.00 7.80
CA TYR A 157 -26.12 -11.07 8.58
C TYR A 157 -27.54 -10.95 8.05
N ARG A 158 -28.47 -10.55 8.92
CA ARG A 158 -29.83 -10.16 8.54
C ARG A 158 -30.13 -8.74 9.01
N PRO A 159 -30.89 -7.95 8.23
CA PRO A 159 -31.46 -6.70 8.70
C PRO A 159 -32.19 -6.84 10.04
N LYS A 160 -32.04 -5.85 10.90
CA LYS A 160 -32.72 -5.77 12.20
C LYS A 160 -33.68 -4.57 12.27
N GLY A 161 -34.62 -4.63 13.21
CA GLY A 161 -35.52 -3.53 13.53
C GLY A 161 -36.50 -3.21 12.40
N LEU A 162 -36.91 -1.94 12.31
CA LEU A 162 -37.83 -1.47 11.26
C LEU A 162 -37.25 -1.64 9.85
N LEU A 163 -35.93 -1.59 9.72
CA LEU A 163 -35.22 -1.77 8.45
C LEU A 163 -35.40 -3.18 7.89
N ALA A 164 -35.67 -4.20 8.72
CA ALA A 164 -35.89 -5.56 8.24
C ALA A 164 -37.11 -5.73 7.33
N PHE A 165 -38.08 -4.82 7.43
CA PHE A 165 -39.27 -4.82 6.57
C PHE A 165 -39.08 -4.01 5.29
N ALA A 166 -38.18 -3.02 5.31
CA ALA A 166 -37.90 -2.12 4.18
C ALA A 166 -36.62 -2.48 3.41
N ALA A 167 -35.78 -3.39 3.93
CA ALA A 167 -34.54 -3.81 3.30
C ALA A 167 -34.81 -4.50 1.95
N ALA A 168 -33.98 -4.17 0.95
CA ALA A 168 -34.07 -4.78 -0.37
C ALA A 168 -33.72 -6.27 -0.32
N ALA A 169 -32.76 -6.65 0.53
CA ALA A 169 -32.34 -8.03 0.73
C ALA A 169 -32.66 -8.59 2.12
N ARG A 170 -32.81 -9.92 2.19
CA ARG A 170 -33.07 -10.64 3.44
C ARG A 170 -31.80 -11.07 4.18
N GLU A 171 -30.72 -11.30 3.45
CA GLU A 171 -29.43 -11.72 4.01
C GLU A 171 -28.27 -11.00 3.31
N TYR A 172 -27.27 -10.62 4.10
CA TYR A 172 -26.04 -10.00 3.62
C TYR A 172 -24.84 -10.84 4.03
N VAL A 173 -23.84 -10.88 3.17
CA VAL A 173 -22.54 -11.51 3.42
C VAL A 173 -21.52 -10.42 3.67
N ARG A 174 -20.76 -10.52 4.75
CA ARG A 174 -19.64 -9.63 5.03
C ARG A 174 -18.41 -10.08 4.24
N MET A 175 -17.98 -9.22 3.32
CA MET A 175 -16.82 -9.46 2.45
C MET A 175 -15.50 -8.98 3.06
N LEU A 176 -15.58 -7.95 3.90
CA LEU A 176 -14.46 -7.29 4.57
C LEU A 176 -14.74 -7.14 6.05
#